data_AF-A0A6L8DRZ0-F1
#
_entry.id   AF-A0A6L8DRZ0-F1
#
_cell.length_a   1.000
_cell.length_b   1.000
_cell.length_c   1.000
_cell.angle_alpha   90.00
_cell.angle_beta   90.00
_cell.angle_gamma   90.00
#
_symmetry.space_group_name_H-M   'P 1'
#
loop_
_entity.id
_entity.type
_entity.pdbx_description
1 polymer ?
#
loop_
_entity_poly.entity_id
_entity_poly.type
_entity_poly.pdbx_seq_one_letter_code
_entity_poly.pdbx_strand_id
1 'polypeptide(L)' 'KIANWRVDERDGKKYQVFFVVAPNGLCYYFHQPRPGA' A
#
# COMPACT_ATOMS: atom_id res chain seq x y z
N LYS A 1 4.42 -12.98 10.48
CA LYS A 1 5.23 -12.20 9.51
C LYS A 1 4.51 -10.88 9.30
N ILE A 2 5.01 -9.79 9.86
CA ILE A 2 4.30 -8.50 9.92
C ILE A 2 4.32 -7.89 8.51
N ALA A 3 3.20 -7.94 7.80
CA ALA A 3 2.98 -7.10 6.64
C ALA A 3 2.77 -5.67 7.16
N ASN A 4 3.79 -4.85 7.03
CA ASN A 4 3.76 -3.43 7.39
C ASN A 4 2.79 -2.69 6.47
N TRP A 5 1.48 -2.82 6.71
CA TRP A 5 0.49 -1.98 6.08
C TRP A 5 0.64 -0.57 6.66
N ARG A 6 0.87 0.42 5.79
CA ARG A 6 0.93 1.83 6.18
C ARG A 6 -0.27 2.54 5.53
N VAL A 7 -0.77 3.55 6.21
CA VAL A 7 -1.77 4.46 5.66
C VAL A 7 -1.02 5.74 5.33
N ASP A 8 -1.10 6.16 4.08
CA ASP A 8 -0.52 7.41 3.59
C ASP A 8 -1.67 8.41 3.36
N GLU A 9 -1.41 9.69 3.62
CA GLU A 9 -2.39 10.76 3.41
C GLU A 9 -1.85 11.72 2.34
N ARG A 10 -2.54 11.77 1.21
CA ARG A 10 -2.16 12.61 0.08
C ARG A 10 -3.36 13.43 -0.35
N ASP A 11 -3.22 14.75 -0.36
CA ASP A 11 -4.27 15.70 -0.73
C ASP A 11 -5.59 15.49 0.06
N GLY A 12 -5.47 15.20 1.36
CA GLY A 12 -6.61 14.91 2.25
C GLY A 12 -7.28 13.55 2.03
N LYS A 13 -6.76 12.71 1.12
CA LYS A 13 -7.23 11.36 0.85
C LYS A 13 -6.30 10.33 1.48
N LYS A 14 -6.89 9.37 2.18
CA LYS A 14 -6.17 8.27 2.82
C LYS A 14 -6.04 7.10 1.85
N TYR A 15 -4.79 6.75 1.56
CA TYR A 15 -4.44 5.60 0.73
C TYR A 15 -3.86 4.51 1.61
N GLN A 16 -4.32 3.28 1.39
CA GLN A 16 -3.66 2.12 1.96
C GLN A 16 -2.51 1.73 1.04
N VAL A 17 -1.30 1.64 1.61
CA VAL A 17 -0.10 1.27 0.86
C VAL A 17 0.47 -0.05 1.34
N PHE A 18 0.88 -0.87 0.38
CA PHE A 18 1.49 -2.17 0.65
C PHE A 18 2.51 -2.52 -0.43
N PHE A 19 3.44 -3.40 -0.06
CA PHE A 19 4.52 -3.87 -0.91
C PHE A 19 4.30 -5.34 -1.24
N VAL A 20 4.48 -5.69 -2.52
CA VAL A 20 4.43 -7.08 -2.99
C VAL A 20 5.77 -7.41 -3.62
N VAL A 21 6.44 -8.43 -3.08
CA VAL A 21 7.66 -8.97 -3.69
C VAL A 21 7.27 -10.18 -4.53
N ALA A 22 7.45 -10.07 -5.84
CA ALA A 22 7.19 -11.16 -6.77
C ALA A 22 8.30 -12.23 -6.71
N PRO A 23 8.03 -13.47 -7.14
CA PRO A 23 9.03 -14.56 -7.09
C PRO A 23 10.30 -14.31 -7.92
N ASN A 24 10.24 -13.40 -8.90
CA ASN A 24 11.40 -12.95 -9.67
C ASN A 24 12.28 -11.92 -8.94
N GLY A 25 11.94 -11.60 -7.68
CA GLY A 25 12.65 -10.63 -6.86
C GLY A 25 12.25 -9.17 -7.09
N LEU A 26 11.28 -8.89 -7.97
CA LEU A 26 10.78 -7.53 -8.16
C LEU A 26 9.87 -7.11 -7.01
N CYS A 27 10.09 -5.91 -6.48
CA CYS A 27 9.27 -5.31 -5.43
C CYS A 27 8.36 -4.25 -6.04
N TYR A 28 7.05 -4.43 -5.87
CA TYR A 28 6.02 -3.51 -6.35
C TYR A 28 5.42 -2.73 -5.19
N TYR A 29 5.13 -1.47 -5.44
CA TYR A 29 4.51 -0.55 -4.50
C TYR A 29 3.11 -0.16 -4.99
N PHE A 30 2.09 -0.44 -4.18
CA PHE A 30 0.70 -0.21 -4.56
C PHE A 30 0.03 0.81 -3.64
N HIS A 31 -0.76 1.69 -4.26
CA HIS A 31 -1.71 2.58 -3.59
C HIS A 31 -3.12 2.09 -3.87
N GLN A 32 -3.83 1.64 -2.83
CA GLN A 32 -5.24 1.31 -2.95
C GLN A 32 -6.05 2.39 -2.22
N PRO A 33 -7.02 3.05 -2.89
CA PRO A 33 -7.98 3.90 -2.20
C PRO A 33 -8.80 3.02 -1.25
N ARG A 34 -8.87 3.38 0.03
CA ARG A 34 -9.74 2.68 0.98
C ARG A 34 -11.20 3.07 0.68
N PRO A 35 -12.10 2.11 0.42
CA PRO A 35 -13.52 2.41 0.34
C PRO A 35 -14.01 2.72 1.76
N GLY A 36 -14.47 3.95 2.00
CA GLY A 36 -15.04 4.35 3.30
C GLY A 36 -14.65 5.76 3.78
N ALA A 37 -14.72 6.76 2.89
CA ALA A 37 -14.78 8.17 3.27
C ALA A 37 -16.05 8.76 2.66
#